data_AF-A0A1F4DQF2-F1
#
_entry.id   AF-A0A1F4DQF2-F1
#
_cell.length_a   1.000
_cell.length_b   1.000
_cell.length_c   1.000
_cell.angle_alpha   90.00
_cell.angle_beta   90.00
_cell.angle_gamma   90.00
#
_symmetry.space_group_name_H-M   'P 1'
#
loop_
_entity.id
_entity.type
_entity.pdbx_description
1 polymer ?
#
loop_
_entity_poly.entity_id
_entity_poly.type
_entity_poly.pdbx_seq_one_letter_code
_entity_poly.pdbx_strand_id
1 'polypeptide(L)'
;MHQLPEIGFLRLSQIIGQEAVTEQQAKANRERGKGLKRPRPAIPPLIPVKKSTWWAGVRSGRYPKPTKALGQGIAAWNPFHSHPCIRQLH
;
A
#
# COMPACT_ATOMS: atom_id res chain seq x y z
N MET A 1 -3.05 -17.00 -5.71
CA MET A 1 -2.39 -16.60 -4.45
C MET A 1 -1.28 -15.63 -4.80
N HIS A 2 -1.24 -14.42 -4.23
CA HIS A 2 -0.17 -13.46 -4.51
C HIS A 2 1.02 -13.76 -3.60
N GLN A 3 2.16 -14.12 -4.19
CA GLN A 3 3.38 -14.40 -3.43
C GLN A 3 3.99 -13.08 -2.95
N LEU A 4 4.22 -12.99 -1.64
CA LEU A 4 4.97 -11.88 -1.07
C LEU A 4 6.41 -11.91 -1.61
N PRO A 5 7.00 -10.76 -1.96
CA PRO A 5 8.41 -10.73 -2.31
C PRO A 5 9.22 -11.22 -1.10
N GLU A 6 10.13 -12.15 -1.34
CA GLU A 6 10.97 -12.75 -0.29
C GLU A 6 11.96 -11.75 0.32
N ILE A 7 12.29 -10.69 -0.44
CA ILE A 7 13.22 -9.63 -0.06
C ILE A 7 12.63 -8.24 -0.35
N GLY A 8 13.13 -7.22 0.36
CA GLY A 8 12.82 -5.80 0.13
C GLY A 8 11.73 -5.23 1.05
N PHE A 9 11.01 -4.22 0.56
CA PHE A 9 10.02 -3.49 1.32
C PHE A 9 8.68 -3.39 0.57
N LEU A 10 7.59 -3.60 1.30
CA LEU A 10 6.23 -3.34 0.84
C LEU A 10 5.85 -1.89 1.07
N ARG A 11 5.26 -1.26 0.06
CA ARG A 11 4.58 0.03 0.18
C ARG A 11 3.12 -0.16 0.54
N LEU A 12 2.54 0.87 1.13
CA LEU A 12 1.13 0.86 1.51
C LEU A 12 0.21 0.47 0.35
N SER A 13 0.43 0.98 -0.87
CA SER A 13 -0.38 0.66 -2.05
C SER A 13 -0.31 -0.81 -2.48
N GLN A 14 0.73 -1.55 -2.11
CA GLN A 14 0.80 -2.99 -2.34
C GLN A 14 0.03 -3.76 -1.26
N ILE A 15 0.00 -3.23 -0.03
CA ILE A 15 -0.75 -3.83 1.07
C ILE A 15 -2.25 -3.66 0.85
N ILE A 16 -2.72 -2.41 0.71
CA ILE A 16 -4.16 -2.09 0.61
C ILE A 16 -4.68 -2.08 -0.83
N GLY A 17 -3.80 -2.34 -1.80
CA GLY A 17 -4.13 -2.28 -3.21
C GLY A 17 -4.30 -0.86 -3.73
N GLN A 18 -4.61 -0.78 -5.02
CA GLN A 18 -4.70 0.46 -5.76
C GLN A 18 -5.54 0.29 -7.02
N GLU A 19 -6.43 1.23 -7.28
CA GLU A 19 -7.22 1.24 -8.52
C GLU A 19 -6.40 1.66 -9.74
N ALA A 20 -6.75 1.08 -10.88
CA ALA A 20 -6.20 1.48 -12.17
C ALA A 20 -6.61 2.92 -12.50
N VAL A 21 -5.74 3.63 -13.21
CA VAL A 21 -6.07 4.93 -13.80
C VAL A 21 -5.85 4.80 -15.30
N THR A 22 -6.94 4.90 -16.06
CA THR A 22 -6.88 4.90 -17.53
C THR A 22 -6.33 6.22 -18.04
N GLU A 23 -5.87 6.24 -19.30
CA GLU A 23 -5.35 7.48 -19.91
C GLU A 23 -6.41 8.58 -19.97
N GLN A 24 -7.65 8.22 -20.33
CA GLN A 24 -8.78 9.15 -20.36
C GLN A 24 -9.04 9.75 -18.97
N GLN A 25 -9.04 8.92 -17.93
CA GLN A 25 -9.26 9.39 -16.56
C GLN A 25 -8.08 10.22 -16.05
N ALA A 26 -6.84 9.87 -16.43
CA ALA A 26 -5.66 10.69 -16.12
C ALA A 26 -5.74 12.06 -16.78
N LYS A 27 -6.22 12.15 -18.04
CA LYS A 27 -6.44 13.43 -18.74
C LYS A 27 -7.49 14.27 -18.03
N ALA A 28 -8.64 13.70 -17.69
CA ALA A 28 -9.69 14.38 -16.93
C ALA A 28 -9.19 14.87 -15.54
N ASN A 29 -8.35 14.09 -14.86
CA ASN A 29 -7.73 14.49 -13.60
C ASN A 29 -6.69 15.63 -13.75
N ARG A 30 -6.04 15.74 -14.92
CA ARG A 30 -5.15 16.86 -15.24
C ARG A 30 -5.95 18.14 -15.42
N GLU A 31 -7.03 18.08 -16.21
CA GLU A 31 -7.93 19.21 -16.48
C GLU A 31 -8.58 19.73 -15.19
N ARG A 32 -9.10 18.82 -14.36
CA ARG A 32 -9.70 19.15 -13.05
C ARG A 32 -8.67 19.62 -12.00
N GLY A 33 -7.38 19.45 -12.25
CA GLY A 33 -6.30 19.78 -11.31
C GLY A 33 -6.18 18.85 -10.09
N LYS A 34 -7.15 17.94 -9.86
CA LYS A 34 -7.26 17.05 -8.68
C LYS A 34 -7.24 15.56 -9.07
N GLY A 35 -6.53 14.75 -8.28
CA GLY A 35 -6.47 13.29 -8.45
C GLY A 35 -5.17 12.80 -9.08
N LEU A 36 -5.15 11.51 -9.44
CA LEU A 36 -3.98 10.85 -10.03
C LEU A 36 -3.84 11.23 -11.51
N LYS A 37 -2.73 11.88 -11.86
CA LYS A 37 -2.51 12.47 -13.20
C LYS A 37 -1.69 11.58 -14.13
N ARG A 38 -1.22 10.42 -13.66
CA ARG A 38 -0.42 9.46 -14.44
C ARG A 38 -1.21 8.16 -14.61
N PRO A 39 -1.34 7.62 -15.84
CA PRO A 39 -1.94 6.32 -16.04
C PRO A 39 -1.09 5.26 -15.34
N ARG A 40 -1.75 4.28 -14.75
CA ARG A 40 -1.10 3.20 -13.99
C ARG A 40 -2.04 2.00 -13.86
N PRO A 41 -1.52 0.77 -13.87
CA PRO A 41 -2.35 -0.42 -13.68
C PRO A 41 -2.88 -0.51 -12.24
N ALA A 42 -3.93 -1.33 -12.07
CA ALA A 42 -4.43 -1.70 -10.75
C ALA A 42 -3.41 -2.58 -10.03
N ILE A 43 -3.29 -2.41 -8.72
CA ILE A 43 -2.52 -3.27 -7.84
C ILE A 43 -3.54 -4.00 -6.95
N PRO A 44 -3.70 -5.32 -7.07
CA PRO A 44 -4.56 -6.09 -6.18
C PRO A 44 -4.12 -5.91 -4.72
N PRO A 45 -5.07 -5.74 -3.77
CA PRO A 45 -4.73 -5.65 -2.36
C PRO A 45 -4.26 -7.00 -1.82
N LEU A 46 -3.18 -6.99 -1.03
CA LEU A 46 -2.80 -8.12 -0.19
C LEU A 46 -3.77 -8.26 1.01
N ILE A 47 -4.08 -7.13 1.63
CA ILE A 47 -5.00 -7.03 2.76
C ILE A 47 -6.10 -6.03 2.34
N PRO A 48 -7.31 -6.51 2.00
CA PRO A 48 -8.35 -5.69 1.37
C PRO A 48 -9.07 -4.78 2.38
N VAL A 49 -8.32 -3.87 3.01
CA VAL A 49 -8.82 -2.86 3.94
C VAL A 49 -8.57 -1.46 3.39
N LYS A 50 -9.38 -0.48 3.80
CA LYS A 50 -9.14 0.91 3.41
C LYS A 50 -7.91 1.47 4.12
N LYS A 51 -7.28 2.48 3.50
CA LYS A 51 -6.10 3.20 4.04
C LYS A 51 -6.30 3.65 5.48
N SER A 52 -7.45 4.23 5.81
CA SER A 52 -7.77 4.71 7.15
C SER A 52 -7.80 3.57 8.17
N THR A 53 -8.43 2.45 7.83
CA THR A 53 -8.48 1.22 8.65
C THR A 53 -7.08 0.67 8.91
N TRP A 54 -6.22 0.63 7.89
CA TRP A 54 -4.83 0.22 8.04
C TRP A 54 -4.09 1.11 9.04
N TRP A 55 -4.13 2.43 8.87
CA TRP A 55 -3.44 3.34 9.81
C TRP A 55 -4.04 3.35 11.21
N ALA A 56 -5.34 3.11 11.37
CA ALA A 56 -5.96 2.92 12.67
C ALA A 56 -5.42 1.66 13.36
N GLY A 57 -5.35 0.54 12.64
CA GLY A 57 -4.80 -0.70 13.16
C GLY A 57 -3.30 -0.63 13.46
N VAL A 58 -2.51 0.11 12.68
CA VAL A 58 -1.09 0.37 13.01
C VAL A 58 -0.96 1.15 14.32
N ARG A 59 -1.83 2.15 14.54
CA ARG A 59 -1.85 2.93 15.79
C ARG A 59 -2.30 2.10 16.99
N SER A 60 -3.29 1.23 16.82
CA SER A 60 -3.81 0.36 17.88
C SER A 60 -2.96 -0.89 18.14
N GLY A 61 -1.89 -1.10 17.39
CA GLY A 61 -1.03 -2.30 17.50
C GLY A 61 -1.58 -3.56 16.81
N ARG A 62 -2.71 -3.47 16.09
CA ARG A 62 -3.27 -4.58 15.31
C ARG A 62 -2.44 -4.91 14.07
N TYR A 63 -1.85 -3.91 13.42
CA TYR A 63 -1.00 -4.08 12.23
C TYR A 63 0.45 -3.67 12.55
N PRO A 64 1.46 -4.23 11.86
CA PRO A 64 2.85 -3.92 12.14
C PRO A 64 3.17 -2.45 11.84
N LYS A 65 4.07 -1.87 12.63
CA LYS A 65 4.58 -0.52 12.40
C LYS A 65 5.51 -0.51 11.17
N PRO A 66 5.49 0.58 10.36
CA PRO A 66 6.44 0.73 9.27
C PRO A 66 7.87 0.89 9.80
N THR A 67 8.85 0.43 9.01
CA THR A 67 10.27 0.62 9.28
C THR A 67 10.70 2.07 9.03
N LYS A 68 11.71 2.52 9.77
CA LYS A 68 12.35 3.83 9.59
C LYS A 68 13.65 3.77 8.76
N ALA A 69 14.02 2.58 8.28
CA ALA A 69 15.31 2.33 7.61
C ALA A 69 15.48 3.10 6.28
N LEU A 70 14.39 3.53 5.65
CA LEU A 70 14.43 4.20 4.34
C LEU A 70 14.48 5.74 4.43
N GLY A 71 14.36 6.31 5.62
CA GLY A 71 14.37 7.76 5.84
C GLY A 71 13.10 8.30 6.52
N GLN A 72 13.15 9.56 6.92
CA GLN A 72 12.03 10.23 7.60
C GLN A 72 10.85 10.41 6.64
N GLY A 73 9.62 10.14 7.12
CA GLY A 73 8.39 10.27 6.32
C GLY A 73 8.12 9.13 5.33
N ILE A 74 8.99 8.12 5.25
CA ILE A 74 8.78 6.95 4.38
C ILE A 74 8.18 5.82 5.20
N ALA A 75 6.99 5.36 4.78
CA ALA A 75 6.33 4.20 5.37
C ALA A 75 6.56 2.96 4.50
N ALA A 76 7.31 2.01 5.03
CA ALA A 76 7.66 0.76 4.37
C ALA A 76 7.59 -0.41 5.35
N TRP A 77 7.22 -1.59 4.87
CA TRP A 77 7.13 -2.81 5.69
C TRP A 77 8.05 -3.88 5.13
N ASN A 78 8.92 -4.44 5.98
CA ASN A 78 9.74 -5.57 5.57
C ASN A 78 8.93 -6.86 5.74
N PRO A 79 8.61 -7.63 4.68
CA PRO A 79 7.78 -8.82 4.77
C PRO A 79 8.36 -9.94 5.64
N PHE A 80 9.67 -9.93 5.92
CA PHE A 80 10.34 -10.92 6.77
C PHE A 80 10.32 -10.53 8.26
N HIS A 81 10.50 -9.24 8.59
CA HIS A 81 10.56 -8.75 9.98
C HIS A 81 9.24 -8.20 10.50
N SER A 82 8.32 -7.80 9.60
CA SER A 82 6.99 -7.40 10.04
C SER A 82 6.31 -8.61 10.66
N HIS A 83 5.93 -8.46 11.92
CA HIS A 83 5.32 -9.48 12.78
C HIS A 83 4.37 -10.43 12.03
N PRO A 84 4.17 -11.68 12.53
CA PRO A 84 3.42 -12.75 11.85
C PRO A 84 2.04 -12.36 11.32
N CYS A 85 1.47 -11.27 11.81
CA CYS A 85 0.23 -10.64 11.35
C CYS A 85 0.10 -10.46 9.82
N ILE A 86 1.12 -10.01 9.06
CA ILE A 86 0.96 -9.89 7.58
C ILE A 86 0.89 -11.27 6.92
N ARG A 87 1.55 -12.27 7.49
CA ARG A 87 1.60 -13.64 6.97
C ARG A 87 0.40 -14.48 7.42
N GLN A 88 -0.21 -14.15 8.56
CA GLN A 88 -1.35 -14.84 9.18
C GLN A 88 -2.74 -14.30 8.78
N LEU A 89 -2.81 -13.14 8.11
CA LEU A 89 -4.08 -12.59 7.62
C LEU A 89 -4.51 -13.17 6.27
N HIS A 90 -3.96 -14.34 5.90
CA HIS A 90 -4.12 -14.98 4.60
C HIS A 90 -4.99 -16.23 4.65
#